data_AF-A0AAN6I9J9-F1
#
_entry.id   AF-A0AAN6I9J9-F1
#
_cell.length_a   1.000
_cell.length_b   1.000
_cell.length_c   1.000
_cell.angle_alpha   90.00
_cell.angle_beta   90.00
_cell.angle_gamma   90.00
#
_symmetry.space_group_name_H-M   'P 1'
#
loop_
_entity.id
_entity.type
_entity.pdbx_description
1 polymer ?
#
loop_
_entity_poly.entity_id
_entity_poly.type
_entity_poly.pdbx_seq_one_letter_code
_entity_poly.pdbx_strand_id
1 'polypeptide(L)'
;MAYSVSSTTESEGREAQDISGRYWNANIPKEQLTEEWREYLSSISEKNKGILCQKDNDFNRLSWAEVQHLVNTNHIERFQRTSSQLRAYLEYIYYLHKKYGSVLSYVQHERLHWEDITPSGDRPFISPTDYKILYNDWPYYVDEDIKHLVVWTKFTIEDDENTGKISPGAATQVEDFITRTFCSSDGLQVERDQIVWFKNWRSLKSVHALGKVQSS
;
A
#
# COMPACT_ATOMS: atom_id res chain seq x y z
N MET A 1 70.76 -5.90 32.95
CA MET A 1 70.04 -6.00 31.65
C MET A 1 68.57 -6.06 31.97
N ALA A 2 67.80 -5.05 31.58
CA ALA A 2 66.35 -5.00 31.74
C ALA A 2 65.73 -5.02 30.34
N TYR A 3 64.84 -5.97 30.07
CA TYR A 3 64.11 -6.06 28.82
C TYR A 3 62.85 -5.19 28.92
N SER A 4 62.75 -4.18 28.05
CA SER A 4 61.52 -3.42 27.82
C SER A 4 60.79 -4.06 26.64
N VAL A 5 59.59 -4.57 26.87
CA VAL A 5 58.67 -5.00 25.82
C VAL A 5 57.66 -3.88 25.63
N SER A 6 57.79 -3.13 24.54
CA SER A 6 56.75 -2.21 24.09
C SER A 6 55.79 -3.00 23.21
N SER A 7 54.57 -3.23 23.71
CA SER A 7 53.46 -3.75 22.93
C SER A 7 52.75 -2.57 22.27
N THR A 8 52.98 -2.38 20.98
CA THR A 8 52.18 -1.47 20.15
C THR A 8 50.83 -2.13 19.92
N THR A 9 49.82 -1.78 20.72
CA THR A 9 48.43 -2.02 20.34
C THR A 9 48.07 -1.00 19.27
N GLU A 10 48.25 -1.37 18.01
CA GLU A 10 47.51 -0.76 16.90
C GLU A 10 46.02 -1.06 17.15
N SER A 11 45.32 -0.09 17.73
CA SER A 11 43.87 -0.05 17.64
C SER A 11 43.52 0.30 16.19
N GLU A 12 43.41 -0.72 15.34
CA GLU A 12 42.68 -0.62 14.08
C GLU A 12 41.25 -0.19 14.41
N GLY A 13 41.03 1.13 14.43
CA GLY A 13 39.70 1.70 14.37
C GLY A 13 39.10 1.24 13.05
N ARG A 14 38.27 0.20 13.09
CA ARG A 14 37.30 -0.04 12.02
C ARG A 14 36.53 1.26 11.88
N GLU A 15 36.78 2.01 10.80
CA GLU A 15 35.88 3.08 10.39
C GLU A 15 34.48 2.48 10.41
N ALA A 16 33.62 2.97 11.31
CA ALA A 16 32.24 2.54 11.38
C ALA A 16 31.65 2.80 10.00
N GLN A 17 31.44 1.72 9.24
CA GLN A 17 30.99 1.78 7.86
C GLN A 17 29.70 2.62 7.86
N ASP A 18 29.64 3.69 7.07
CA ASP A 18 28.48 4.58 7.08
C ASP A 18 27.24 3.79 6.62
N ILE A 19 26.47 3.29 7.59
CA ILE A 19 25.28 2.48 7.35
C ILE A 19 24.05 3.34 7.05
N SER A 20 24.15 4.68 7.10
CA SER A 20 23.02 5.59 6.88
C SER A 20 22.51 5.56 5.43
N GLY A 21 23.38 5.26 4.47
CA GLY A 21 23.03 5.13 3.05
C GLY A 21 22.29 3.84 2.67
N ARG A 22 22.15 2.89 3.59
CA ARG A 22 21.41 1.64 3.34
C ARG A 22 19.91 1.93 3.29
N TYR A 23 19.17 1.37 2.33
CA TYR A 23 17.74 1.69 2.15
C TYR A 23 16.88 1.43 3.40
N TRP A 24 17.26 0.47 4.24
CA TRP A 24 16.56 0.19 5.50
C TRP A 24 16.88 1.17 6.63
N ASN A 25 17.93 1.98 6.47
CA ASN A 25 18.38 3.02 7.41
C ASN A 25 18.10 4.44 6.90
N ALA A 26 17.70 4.59 5.63
CA ALA A 26 17.27 5.86 5.08
C ALA A 26 16.08 6.44 5.87
N ASN A 27 16.20 7.72 6.25
CA ASN A 27 15.24 8.49 7.07
C ASN A 27 15.06 8.01 8.51
N ILE A 28 15.98 7.18 9.01
CA ILE A 28 15.97 6.73 10.40
C ILE A 28 16.93 7.62 11.21
N PRO A 29 16.54 8.08 12.41
CA PRO A 29 17.45 8.77 13.32
C PRO A 29 18.72 7.96 13.56
N LYS A 30 19.87 8.64 13.75
CA LYS A 30 21.17 7.97 13.87
C LYS A 30 21.21 6.91 14.98
N GLU A 31 20.42 7.14 16.02
CA GLU A 31 20.30 6.30 17.20
C GLU A 31 19.55 4.98 16.94
N GLN A 32 18.86 4.87 15.81
CA GLN A 32 18.03 3.73 15.43
C GLN A 32 18.55 2.97 14.19
N LEU A 33 19.71 3.36 13.66
CA LEU A 33 20.32 2.69 12.51
C LEU A 33 20.75 1.28 12.90
N THR A 34 20.51 0.31 12.01
CA THR A 34 20.89 -1.08 12.23
C THR A 34 21.80 -1.58 11.11
N GLU A 35 22.77 -2.43 11.46
CA GLU A 35 23.60 -3.09 10.45
C GLU A 35 22.76 -4.05 9.61
N GLU A 36 21.89 -4.85 10.23
CA GLU A 36 21.03 -5.79 9.53
C GLU A 36 19.69 -5.16 9.14
N TRP A 37 19.11 -5.64 8.04
CA TRP A 37 17.75 -5.28 7.67
C TRP A 37 16.74 -5.93 8.62
N ARG A 38 15.60 -5.28 8.83
CA ARG A 38 14.47 -5.89 9.56
C ARG A 38 13.79 -6.93 8.68
N GLU A 39 13.28 -8.01 9.28
CA GLU A 39 12.66 -9.13 8.55
C GLU A 39 11.59 -8.66 7.54
N TYR A 40 10.78 -7.66 7.91
CA TYR A 40 9.72 -7.11 7.06
C TYR A 40 10.23 -6.38 5.79
N LEU A 41 11.53 -6.10 5.69
CA LEU A 41 12.17 -5.49 4.53
C LEU A 41 12.91 -6.49 3.64
N SER A 42 13.05 -7.75 4.07
CA SER A 42 13.86 -8.77 3.37
C SER A 42 13.38 -9.09 1.96
N SER A 43 12.07 -9.04 1.71
CA SER A 43 11.43 -9.50 0.46
C SER A 43 10.57 -8.44 -0.20
N ILE A 44 11.05 -7.20 -0.29
CA ILE A 44 10.33 -6.09 -0.93
C ILE A 44 10.80 -5.83 -2.36
N SER A 45 9.89 -5.34 -3.20
CA SER A 45 10.19 -5.03 -4.62
C SER A 45 11.23 -3.91 -4.79
N GLU A 46 11.92 -3.88 -5.93
CA GLU A 46 12.86 -2.80 -6.29
C GLU A 46 12.20 -1.41 -6.29
N LYS A 47 10.93 -1.33 -6.70
CA LYS A 47 10.15 -0.09 -6.58
C LYS A 47 10.08 0.37 -5.12
N ASN A 48 9.77 -0.53 -4.19
CA ASN A 48 9.69 -0.19 -2.78
C ASN A 48 11.06 0.19 -2.21
N LYS A 49 12.14 -0.49 -2.60
CA LYS A 49 13.50 -0.11 -2.21
C LYS A 49 13.82 1.32 -2.68
N GLY A 50 13.52 1.64 -3.93
CA GLY A 50 13.71 2.99 -4.49
C GLY A 50 12.90 4.07 -3.78
N ILE A 51 11.69 3.77 -3.32
CA ILE A 51 10.89 4.68 -2.49
C ILE A 51 11.53 4.85 -1.11
N LEU A 52 11.96 3.76 -0.47
CA LEU A 52 12.55 3.82 0.88
C LEU A 52 13.86 4.61 0.93
N CYS A 53 14.61 4.67 -0.18
CA CYS A 53 15.85 5.46 -0.29
C CYS A 53 15.64 6.98 -0.36
N GLN A 54 14.43 7.47 -0.67
CA GLN A 54 14.16 8.91 -0.80
C GLN A 54 13.82 9.53 0.55
N LYS A 55 14.11 10.82 0.74
CA LYS A 55 13.66 11.52 1.96
C LYS A 55 12.21 11.90 1.84
N ASP A 56 11.48 11.88 2.95
CA ASP A 56 10.05 12.23 2.95
C ASP A 56 9.80 13.64 2.37
N ASN A 57 10.71 14.59 2.61
CA ASN A 57 10.64 15.94 2.07
C ASN A 57 10.87 16.03 0.55
N ASP A 58 11.40 14.97 -0.08
CA ASP A 58 11.62 14.92 -1.53
C ASP A 58 10.36 14.41 -2.27
N PHE A 59 9.33 13.96 -1.55
CA PHE A 59 8.08 13.50 -2.14
C PHE A 59 7.18 14.69 -2.47
N ASN A 60 6.71 14.73 -3.70
CA ASN A 60 5.66 15.65 -4.10
C ASN A 60 4.30 15.05 -3.75
N ARG A 61 3.51 15.80 -2.99
CA ARG A 61 2.12 15.48 -2.70
C ARG A 61 1.27 15.72 -3.95
N LEU A 62 0.53 14.71 -4.37
CA LEU A 62 -0.29 14.81 -5.59
C LEU A 62 -1.54 15.68 -5.34
N SER A 63 -1.69 16.74 -6.14
CA SER A 63 -2.89 17.58 -6.19
C SER A 63 -4.08 16.86 -6.82
N TRP A 64 -5.30 17.37 -6.64
CA TRP A 64 -6.51 16.78 -7.23
C TRP A 64 -6.41 16.63 -8.76
N ALA A 65 -5.91 17.65 -9.45
CA ALA A 65 -5.75 17.63 -10.90
C ALA A 65 -4.77 16.52 -11.36
N GLU A 66 -3.67 16.31 -10.62
CA GLU A 66 -2.73 15.22 -10.91
C GLU A 66 -3.35 13.85 -10.61
N VAL A 67 -4.09 13.71 -9.52
CA VAL A 67 -4.83 12.47 -9.21
C VAL A 67 -5.82 12.14 -10.33
N GLN A 68 -6.62 13.11 -10.77
CA GLN A 68 -7.53 12.94 -11.91
C GLN A 68 -6.77 12.53 -13.18
N HIS A 69 -5.67 13.21 -13.49
CA HIS A 69 -4.85 12.91 -14.65
C HIS A 69 -4.32 11.47 -14.62
N LEU A 70 -3.78 11.01 -13.49
CA LEU A 70 -3.25 9.65 -13.34
C LEU A 70 -4.33 8.58 -13.47
N VAL A 71 -5.53 8.83 -12.94
CA VAL A 71 -6.66 7.89 -13.06
C VAL A 71 -7.13 7.83 -14.51
N ASN A 72 -7.37 8.99 -15.14
CA ASN A 72 -7.87 9.08 -16.52
C ASN A 72 -6.88 8.52 -17.55
N THR A 73 -5.58 8.61 -17.28
CA THR A 73 -4.53 8.03 -18.13
C THR A 73 -4.13 6.61 -17.74
N ASN A 74 -4.77 6.04 -16.72
CA ASN A 74 -4.49 4.69 -16.18
C ASN A 74 -3.03 4.49 -15.74
N HIS A 75 -2.39 5.54 -15.21
CA HIS A 75 -1.04 5.55 -14.63
C HIS A 75 -1.08 5.38 -13.10
N ILE A 76 -1.90 4.44 -12.62
CA ILE A 76 -2.14 4.20 -11.19
C ILE A 76 -0.90 3.73 -10.44
N GLU A 77 0.10 3.22 -11.14
CA GLU A 77 1.40 2.85 -10.57
C GLU A 77 2.19 4.04 -10.02
N ARG A 78 1.84 5.28 -10.39
CA ARG A 78 2.49 6.48 -9.86
C ARG A 78 1.97 6.89 -8.49
N PHE A 79 0.83 6.35 -8.05
CA PHE A 79 0.40 6.49 -6.67
C PHE A 79 1.40 5.79 -5.74
N GLN A 80 1.88 6.52 -4.76
CA GLN A 80 2.84 6.02 -3.77
C GLN A 80 2.62 6.67 -2.41
N ARG A 81 3.27 6.09 -1.40
CA ARG A 81 3.39 6.66 -0.06
C ARG A 81 4.77 7.29 0.08
N THR A 82 4.97 8.13 1.10
CA THR A 82 6.32 8.56 1.47
C THR A 82 7.16 7.37 1.94
N SER A 83 8.47 7.58 2.10
CA SER A 83 9.39 6.55 2.61
C SER A 83 8.94 6.07 4.00
N SER A 84 8.67 7.00 4.93
CA SER A 84 8.24 6.64 6.29
C SER A 84 6.90 5.91 6.31
N GLN A 85 5.92 6.40 5.54
CA GLN A 85 4.60 5.78 5.45
C GLN A 85 4.65 4.39 4.81
N LEU A 86 5.47 4.20 3.77
CA LEU A 86 5.67 2.89 3.15
C LEU A 86 6.33 1.91 4.13
N ARG A 87 7.34 2.37 4.89
CA ARG A 87 8.01 1.54 5.90
C ARG A 87 7.03 1.06 6.97
N ALA A 88 6.25 1.98 7.54
CA ALA A 88 5.25 1.65 8.54
C ALA A 88 4.16 0.73 7.99
N TYR A 89 3.74 0.92 6.73
CA TYR A 89 2.81 0.02 6.04
C TYR A 89 3.38 -1.40 5.91
N LEU A 90 4.62 -1.55 5.47
CA LEU A 90 5.28 -2.84 5.29
C LEU A 90 5.43 -3.59 6.62
N GLU A 91 5.82 -2.86 7.67
CA GLU A 91 5.90 -3.40 9.04
C GLU A 91 4.52 -3.87 9.54
N TYR A 92 3.50 -3.02 9.39
CA TYR A 92 2.13 -3.36 9.79
C TYR A 92 1.62 -4.62 9.09
N ILE A 93 1.79 -4.69 7.76
CA ILE A 93 1.34 -5.84 6.97
C ILE A 93 2.11 -7.12 7.35
N TYR A 94 3.41 -7.01 7.63
CA TYR A 94 4.22 -8.15 8.06
C TYR A 94 3.69 -8.78 9.35
N TYR A 95 3.44 -7.95 10.37
CA TYR A 95 2.94 -8.45 11.65
C TYR A 95 1.49 -8.92 11.57
N LEU A 96 0.67 -8.27 10.75
CA LEU A 96 -0.68 -8.71 10.46
C LEU A 96 -0.68 -10.09 9.80
N HIS A 97 0.20 -10.32 8.82
CA HIS A 97 0.37 -11.64 8.21
C HIS A 97 0.82 -12.69 9.24
N LYS A 98 1.82 -12.39 10.07
CA LYS A 98 2.24 -13.30 11.15
C LYS A 98 1.11 -13.65 12.13
N LYS A 99 0.24 -12.70 12.43
CA LYS A 99 -0.85 -12.88 13.41
C LYS A 99 -2.07 -13.61 12.82
N TYR A 100 -2.47 -13.29 11.59
CA TYR A 100 -3.72 -13.77 10.99
C TYR A 100 -3.53 -14.81 9.87
N GLY A 101 -2.28 -15.16 9.54
CA GLY A 101 -1.93 -16.09 8.46
C GLY A 101 -2.08 -15.50 7.06
N SER A 102 -2.98 -14.54 6.85
CA SER A 102 -3.06 -13.75 5.62
C SER A 102 -3.70 -12.38 5.84
N VAL A 103 -3.35 -11.42 4.99
CA VAL A 103 -3.98 -10.09 5.01
C VAL A 103 -5.46 -10.16 4.62
N LEU A 104 -5.81 -11.06 3.68
CA LEU A 104 -7.21 -11.24 3.28
C LEU A 104 -8.07 -11.79 4.41
N SER A 105 -7.57 -12.75 5.19
CA SER A 105 -8.27 -13.29 6.37
C SER A 105 -8.57 -12.18 7.38
N TYR A 106 -7.56 -11.37 7.71
CA TYR A 106 -7.75 -10.21 8.57
C TYR A 106 -8.81 -9.24 8.01
N VAL A 107 -8.70 -8.87 6.74
CA VAL A 107 -9.65 -7.93 6.13
C VAL A 107 -11.06 -8.52 6.18
N GLN A 108 -11.25 -9.77 5.79
CA GLN A 108 -12.57 -10.42 5.80
C GLN A 108 -13.18 -10.42 7.21
N HIS A 109 -12.46 -10.91 8.21
CA HIS A 109 -13.04 -11.17 9.53
C HIS A 109 -13.02 -9.95 10.46
N GLU A 110 -11.94 -9.16 10.44
CA GLU A 110 -11.74 -8.05 11.38
C GLU A 110 -12.19 -6.70 10.82
N ARG A 111 -12.09 -6.48 9.50
CA ARG A 111 -12.47 -5.20 8.88
C ARG A 111 -13.86 -5.24 8.28
N LEU A 112 -14.15 -6.31 7.54
CA LEU A 112 -15.39 -6.48 6.81
C LEU A 112 -16.44 -7.24 7.62
N HIS A 113 -16.05 -7.98 8.64
CA HIS A 113 -16.95 -8.83 9.44
C HIS A 113 -17.87 -9.68 8.56
N TRP A 114 -17.32 -10.22 7.46
CA TRP A 114 -18.03 -11.14 6.58
C TRP A 114 -17.78 -12.57 7.04
N GLU A 115 -18.86 -13.29 7.33
CA GLU A 115 -18.80 -14.73 7.63
C GLU A 115 -18.25 -15.50 6.41
N ASP A 116 -18.76 -15.18 5.22
CA ASP A 116 -18.30 -15.70 3.95
C ASP A 116 -18.26 -14.63 2.85
N ILE A 117 -17.57 -14.96 1.76
CA ILE A 117 -17.37 -14.08 0.60
C ILE A 117 -18.28 -14.44 -0.58
N THR A 118 -19.29 -15.27 -0.37
CA THR A 118 -20.29 -15.63 -1.39
C THR A 118 -21.23 -14.45 -1.60
N PRO A 119 -21.37 -13.96 -2.84
CA PRO A 119 -22.35 -12.92 -3.14
C PRO A 119 -23.79 -13.40 -2.87
N SER A 120 -24.66 -12.50 -2.40
CA SER A 120 -26.06 -12.83 -2.12
C SER A 120 -26.97 -12.85 -3.36
N GLY A 121 -26.45 -12.42 -4.52
CA GLY A 121 -27.20 -12.39 -5.79
C GLY A 121 -26.28 -12.29 -7.01
N ASP A 122 -26.85 -11.90 -8.16
CA ASP A 122 -26.16 -12.01 -9.45
C ASP A 122 -25.38 -10.75 -9.87
N ARG A 123 -25.56 -9.62 -9.18
CA ARG A 123 -24.97 -8.33 -9.58
C ARG A 123 -24.31 -7.59 -8.42
N PRO A 124 -23.14 -6.97 -8.64
CA PRO A 124 -22.46 -6.18 -7.62
C PRO A 124 -23.27 -4.93 -7.25
N PHE A 125 -23.02 -4.43 -6.04
CA PHE A 125 -23.53 -3.15 -5.54
C PHE A 125 -25.06 -3.03 -5.45
N ILE A 126 -25.78 -4.16 -5.42
CA ILE A 126 -27.23 -4.20 -5.19
C ILE A 126 -27.53 -4.40 -3.70
N SER A 127 -27.00 -5.46 -3.09
CA SER A 127 -27.19 -5.74 -1.67
C SER A 127 -26.15 -5.03 -0.81
N PRO A 128 -26.55 -4.31 0.26
CA PRO A 128 -25.60 -3.68 1.19
C PRO A 128 -24.80 -4.70 2.02
N THR A 129 -25.16 -5.99 2.00
CA THR A 129 -24.38 -7.06 2.64
C THR A 129 -23.17 -7.51 1.82
N ASP A 130 -23.12 -7.15 0.53
CA ASP A 130 -22.12 -7.65 -0.41
C ASP A 130 -21.03 -6.64 -0.74
N TYR A 131 -21.07 -5.45 -0.14
CA TYR A 131 -20.00 -4.47 -0.25
C TYR A 131 -19.84 -3.66 1.03
N LYS A 132 -18.64 -3.09 1.22
CA LYS A 132 -18.34 -2.13 2.29
C LYS A 132 -17.45 -1.02 1.75
N ILE A 133 -17.74 0.20 2.17
CA ILE A 133 -16.95 1.39 1.86
C ILE A 133 -16.21 1.79 3.13
N LEU A 134 -14.89 1.77 3.09
CA LEU A 134 -14.04 2.09 4.23
C LEU A 134 -13.03 3.17 3.86
N TYR A 135 -12.63 4.00 4.81
CA TYR A 135 -11.41 4.79 4.65
C TYR A 135 -10.20 3.87 4.54
N ASN A 136 -9.27 4.21 3.65
CA ASN A 136 -8.01 3.49 3.55
C ASN A 136 -7.15 3.82 4.77
N ASP A 137 -6.79 2.82 5.58
CA ASP A 137 -5.92 3.04 6.75
C ASP A 137 -4.51 3.47 6.35
N TRP A 138 -4.13 3.18 5.11
CA TRP A 138 -2.83 3.48 4.53
C TRP A 138 -3.01 4.24 3.23
N PRO A 139 -3.48 5.50 3.27
CA PRO A 139 -3.76 6.28 2.07
C PRO A 139 -2.46 6.55 1.27
N TYR A 140 -2.63 7.05 0.05
CA TYR A 140 -1.50 7.50 -0.77
C TYR A 140 -1.09 8.91 -0.35
N TYR A 141 0.10 9.32 -0.75
CA TYR A 141 0.59 10.68 -0.50
C TYR A 141 -0.03 11.68 -1.49
N VAL A 142 -1.31 11.98 -1.24
CA VAL A 142 -2.14 12.92 -1.99
C VAL A 142 -2.48 14.12 -1.11
N ASP A 143 -3.09 15.14 -1.69
CA ASP A 143 -3.62 16.31 -0.98
C ASP A 143 -4.49 15.88 0.23
N GLU A 144 -4.40 16.60 1.35
CA GLU A 144 -5.04 16.23 2.63
C GLU A 144 -6.56 16.37 2.57
N ASP A 145 -7.05 17.20 1.66
CA ASP A 145 -8.47 17.35 1.35
C ASP A 145 -9.02 16.19 0.52
N ILE A 146 -8.15 15.36 -0.09
CA ILE A 146 -8.56 14.19 -0.86
C ILE A 146 -8.74 12.99 0.08
N LYS A 147 -9.97 12.46 0.14
CA LYS A 147 -10.28 11.28 0.95
C LYS A 147 -10.10 9.99 0.14
N HIS A 148 -9.18 9.14 0.59
CA HIS A 148 -8.92 7.84 -0.04
C HIS A 148 -9.82 6.77 0.59
N LEU A 149 -10.83 6.34 -0.16
CA LEU A 149 -11.72 5.25 0.21
C LEU A 149 -11.34 3.95 -0.50
N VAL A 150 -11.67 2.81 0.11
CA VAL A 150 -11.63 1.49 -0.50
C VAL A 150 -13.02 0.90 -0.49
N VAL A 151 -13.51 0.51 -1.66
CA VAL A 151 -14.75 -0.22 -1.82
C VAL A 151 -14.42 -1.71 -1.94
N TRP A 152 -14.82 -2.48 -0.94
CA TRP A 152 -14.74 -3.93 -0.94
C TRP A 152 -16.05 -4.51 -1.47
N THR A 153 -15.97 -5.53 -2.31
CA THR A 153 -17.16 -6.26 -2.77
C THR A 153 -16.88 -7.75 -2.81
N LYS A 154 -17.91 -8.57 -2.55
CA LYS A 154 -17.87 -10.03 -2.70
C LYS A 154 -17.81 -10.47 -4.17
N PHE A 155 -18.15 -9.58 -5.09
CA PHE A 155 -18.22 -9.88 -6.52
C PHE A 155 -16.86 -9.70 -7.20
N THR A 156 -16.61 -10.55 -8.20
CA THR A 156 -15.52 -10.30 -9.15
C THR A 156 -15.96 -9.20 -10.10
N ILE A 157 -15.18 -8.13 -10.17
CA ILE A 157 -15.35 -7.08 -11.16
C ILE A 157 -14.64 -7.53 -12.43
N GLU A 158 -15.33 -7.62 -13.56
CA GLU A 158 -14.79 -8.21 -14.79
C GLU A 158 -13.77 -7.30 -15.50
N ASP A 159 -12.84 -7.96 -16.21
CA ASP A 159 -11.79 -7.31 -16.99
C ASP A 159 -12.09 -7.49 -18.47
N ASP A 160 -11.68 -6.52 -19.27
CA ASP A 160 -11.61 -6.65 -20.72
C ASP A 160 -10.45 -7.59 -21.09
N GLU A 161 -10.78 -8.70 -21.76
CA GLU A 161 -9.82 -9.77 -22.07
C GLU A 161 -8.65 -9.31 -22.95
N ASN A 162 -8.85 -8.27 -23.76
CA ASN A 162 -7.83 -7.78 -24.71
C ASN A 162 -6.85 -6.80 -24.08
N THR A 163 -7.32 -5.99 -23.13
CA THR A 163 -6.56 -4.88 -22.55
C THR A 163 -6.14 -5.12 -21.11
N GLY A 164 -6.76 -6.09 -20.41
CA GLY A 164 -6.57 -6.32 -18.98
C GLY A 164 -7.04 -5.15 -18.10
N LYS A 165 -7.79 -4.19 -18.67
CA LYS A 165 -8.47 -3.12 -17.93
C LYS A 165 -9.84 -3.60 -17.48
N ILE A 166 -10.55 -2.82 -16.68
CA ILE A 166 -11.94 -3.14 -16.33
C ILE A 166 -12.82 -3.18 -17.59
N SER A 167 -13.73 -4.16 -17.69
CA SER A 167 -14.64 -4.25 -18.83
C SER A 167 -15.59 -3.04 -18.90
N PRO A 168 -16.07 -2.61 -20.08
CA PRO A 168 -17.01 -1.49 -20.18
C PRO A 168 -18.30 -1.70 -19.36
N GLY A 169 -18.80 -2.95 -19.33
CA GLY A 169 -19.97 -3.31 -18.54
C GLY A 169 -19.72 -3.17 -17.03
N ALA A 170 -18.58 -3.68 -16.55
CA ALA A 170 -18.20 -3.55 -15.14
C ALA A 170 -17.91 -2.09 -14.75
N ALA A 171 -17.30 -1.30 -15.62
CA ALA A 171 -17.10 0.13 -15.40
C ALA A 171 -18.44 0.87 -15.24
N THR A 172 -19.42 0.56 -16.08
CA THR A 172 -20.78 1.13 -15.99
C THR A 172 -21.43 0.79 -14.64
N GLN A 173 -21.31 -0.45 -14.17
CA GLN A 173 -21.85 -0.85 -12.85
C GLN A 173 -21.20 -0.08 -11.69
N VAL A 174 -19.89 0.18 -11.77
CA VAL A 174 -19.18 0.99 -10.76
C VAL A 174 -19.62 2.46 -10.82
N GLU A 175 -19.78 3.02 -12.01
CA GLU A 175 -20.28 4.40 -12.19
C GLU A 175 -21.69 4.59 -11.64
N ASP A 176 -22.60 3.64 -11.92
CA ASP A 176 -23.97 3.65 -11.39
C ASP A 176 -23.97 3.58 -9.87
N PHE A 177 -23.10 2.75 -9.29
CA PHE A 177 -22.91 2.67 -7.85
C PHE A 177 -22.40 3.99 -7.26
N ILE A 178 -21.35 4.58 -7.85
CA ILE A 178 -20.78 5.85 -7.38
C ILE A 178 -21.80 6.97 -7.43
N THR A 179 -22.51 7.10 -8.55
CA THR A 179 -23.52 8.13 -8.76
C THR A 179 -24.63 8.00 -7.72
N ARG A 180 -25.15 6.79 -7.50
CA ARG A 180 -26.18 6.53 -6.50
C ARG A 180 -25.70 6.81 -5.08
N THR A 181 -24.50 6.35 -4.71
CA THR A 181 -24.02 6.41 -3.33
C THR A 181 -23.46 7.77 -2.93
N PHE A 182 -22.73 8.44 -3.82
CA PHE A 182 -22.00 9.66 -3.48
C PHE A 182 -22.62 10.92 -4.06
N CYS A 183 -23.26 10.85 -5.23
CA CYS A 183 -23.72 12.04 -5.95
C CYS A 183 -25.22 12.30 -5.80
N SER A 184 -26.03 11.27 -5.56
CA SER A 184 -27.49 11.40 -5.52
C SER A 184 -27.97 12.19 -4.29
N SER A 185 -29.22 12.68 -4.35
CA SER A 185 -29.89 13.36 -3.23
C SER A 185 -29.96 12.50 -1.97
N ASP A 186 -30.05 11.19 -2.15
CA ASP A 186 -30.12 10.20 -1.08
C ASP A 186 -28.72 9.75 -0.60
N GLY A 187 -27.67 10.25 -1.26
CA GLY A 187 -26.27 9.99 -0.98
C GLY A 187 -25.57 11.15 -0.27
N LEU A 188 -24.28 11.31 -0.54
CA LEU A 188 -23.44 12.36 0.08
C LEU A 188 -23.45 13.72 -0.66
N GLN A 189 -24.17 13.82 -1.79
CA GLN A 189 -24.29 15.04 -2.60
C GLN A 189 -22.93 15.65 -2.99
N VAL A 190 -21.95 14.78 -3.28
CA VAL A 190 -20.66 15.17 -3.82
C VAL A 190 -20.77 15.31 -5.34
N GLU A 191 -20.23 16.40 -5.90
CA GLU A 191 -20.22 16.60 -7.33
C GLU A 191 -19.43 15.49 -8.03
N ARG A 192 -19.93 14.98 -9.16
CA ARG A 192 -19.32 13.80 -9.82
C ARG A 192 -17.88 14.07 -10.23
N ASP A 193 -17.53 15.29 -10.62
CA ASP A 193 -16.17 15.68 -11.01
C ASP A 193 -15.17 15.73 -9.84
N GLN A 194 -15.66 15.71 -8.59
CA GLN A 194 -14.87 15.57 -7.36
C GLN A 194 -14.62 14.10 -6.96
N ILE A 195 -14.99 13.15 -7.83
CA ILE A 195 -14.77 11.72 -7.59
C ILE A 195 -14.00 11.12 -8.76
N VAL A 196 -12.93 10.41 -8.43
CA VAL A 196 -12.28 9.48 -9.37
C VAL A 196 -12.10 8.14 -8.69
N TRP A 197 -12.13 7.08 -9.48
CA TRP A 197 -11.94 5.73 -8.99
C TRP A 197 -11.08 4.95 -9.98
N PHE A 198 -10.39 3.95 -9.46
CA PHE A 198 -9.64 3.01 -10.27
C PHE A 198 -9.65 1.66 -9.55
N LYS A 199 -9.57 0.58 -10.33
CA LYS A 199 -9.38 -0.77 -9.79
C LYS A 199 -7.88 -1.02 -9.61
N ASN A 200 -7.45 -1.33 -8.39
CA ASN A 200 -6.03 -1.57 -8.11
C ASN A 200 -5.65 -3.05 -8.26
N TRP A 201 -5.20 -3.41 -9.46
CA TRP A 201 -4.72 -4.75 -9.80
C TRP A 201 -3.47 -5.18 -9.02
N ARG A 202 -2.66 -4.21 -8.55
CA ARG A 202 -1.36 -4.48 -7.92
C ARG A 202 -1.47 -4.67 -6.41
N SER A 203 -2.35 -3.97 -5.71
CA SER A 203 -2.56 -4.20 -4.27
C SER A 203 -3.06 -5.61 -3.99
N LEU A 204 -3.92 -6.14 -4.86
CA LEU A 204 -4.31 -7.55 -4.85
C LEU A 204 -3.07 -8.46 -5.02
N LYS A 205 -2.19 -8.18 -5.99
CA LYS A 205 -0.93 -8.91 -6.15
C LYS A 205 0.03 -8.75 -4.96
N SER A 206 0.11 -7.60 -4.31
CA SER A 206 0.93 -7.39 -3.11
C SER A 206 0.40 -8.16 -1.90
N VAL A 207 -0.92 -8.16 -1.70
CA VAL A 207 -1.59 -8.97 -0.68
C VAL A 207 -1.41 -10.47 -0.96
N HIS A 208 -1.49 -10.90 -2.22
CA HIS A 208 -1.24 -12.29 -2.62
C HIS A 208 0.26 -12.69 -2.58
N ALA A 209 1.18 -11.79 -2.95
CA ALA A 209 2.62 -12.06 -2.97
C ALA A 209 3.22 -12.19 -1.57
N LEU A 210 2.67 -11.44 -0.59
CA LEU A 210 3.07 -11.55 0.81
C LEU A 210 2.64 -12.88 1.46
N GLY A 211 1.73 -13.63 0.83
CA GLY A 211 1.36 -15.00 1.21
C GLY A 211 2.35 -16.08 0.76
N LYS A 212 3.36 -15.74 -0.06
CA LYS A 212 4.45 -16.66 -0.42
C LYS A 212 5.67 -16.41 0.46
N VAL A 213 5.61 -16.87 1.71
CA VAL A 213 6.84 -17.20 2.43
C VAL A 213 7.42 -18.41 1.70
N GLN A 214 8.47 -18.20 0.90
CA GLN A 214 9.29 -19.33 0.44
C GLN A 214 9.83 -20.01 1.69
N SER A 215 9.29 -21.19 1.98
CA SER A 215 9.89 -22.13 2.90
C SER A 215 11.15 -22.62 2.21
N SER A 216 12.30 -22.17 2.70
CA SER A 216 13.58 -22.84 2.45
C SER A 216 13.70 -24.03 3.39
#